data_AF-A0A1D6J2F0-F1
#
_entry.id   AF-A0A1D6J2F0-F1
#
_cell.length_a   1.000
_cell.length_b   1.000
_cell.length_c   1.000
_cell.angle_alpha   90.00
_cell.angle_beta   90.00
_cell.angle_gamma   90.00
#
_symmetry.space_group_name_H-M   'P 1'
#
loop_
_entity.id
_entity.type
_entity.pdbx_description
1 polymer ?
#
loop_
_entity_poly.entity_id
_entity_poly.type
_entity_poly.pdbx_seq_one_letter_code
_entity_poly.pdbx_strand_id
1 'polypeptide(L)'
;MRTVSLTQARIDMSELDEDSDGFLQPHEMEAYIRGLIPNLAQLRDMPTAFVQMYCRIAARKFFFFCDPHRRGKACIKKVLLSNCLQELMELHQESEEEVTDTEQAENWFSLTSAQRICDMFLALDKDTNGTLSKQELKEYADGTLTEIFIERVFDEHVRRSKVGGGNSREMDFESFLDFVLALENKDTPEGLTYLFRCLDLNGRGFLTTADIHTLFRDVHQKWIEGGNYELCIEDVRDEIWDMVKPADPLRISLSDLLSCKQGGTVASMLIDVRGFWAHDNRENLLQEEEEQVEEA
;
A
#
# COMPACT_ATOMS: atom_id res chain seq x y z
N MET A 1 -28.46 6.02 12.54
CA MET A 1 -27.21 6.80 12.71
C MET A 1 -26.33 6.80 11.45
N ARG A 2 -25.99 5.66 10.82
CA ARG A 2 -25.15 5.62 9.58
C ARG A 2 -25.63 6.49 8.41
N THR A 3 -26.93 6.56 8.11
CA THR A 3 -27.46 7.34 6.97
C THR A 3 -27.41 8.86 7.16
N VAL A 4 -27.52 9.32 8.41
CA VAL A 4 -27.41 10.75 8.77
C VAL A 4 -25.96 11.22 8.64
N SER A 5 -25.01 10.37 9.02
CA SER A 5 -23.56 10.62 8.88
C SER A 5 -23.11 10.77 7.42
N LEU A 6 -23.57 9.91 6.50
CA LEU A 6 -23.20 10.02 5.07
C LEU A 6 -23.83 11.24 4.38
N THR A 7 -25.02 11.66 4.81
CA THR A 7 -25.66 12.86 4.28
C THR A 7 -24.88 14.11 4.70
N GLN A 8 -24.47 14.17 5.97
CA GLN A 8 -23.64 15.26 6.47
C GLN A 8 -22.28 15.29 5.77
N ALA A 9 -21.58 14.15 5.69
CA ALA A 9 -20.30 14.05 4.99
C ALA A 9 -20.39 14.52 3.53
N ARG A 10 -21.50 14.21 2.84
CA ARG A 10 -21.73 14.71 1.48
C ARG A 10 -21.88 16.23 1.43
N ILE A 11 -22.62 16.81 2.37
CA ILE A 11 -22.81 18.26 2.46
C ILE A 11 -21.46 18.93 2.71
N ASP A 12 -20.73 18.47 3.73
CA ASP A 12 -19.43 19.03 4.12
C ASP A 12 -18.41 18.99 2.98
N MET A 13 -18.31 17.86 2.26
CA MET A 13 -17.44 17.75 1.08
C MET A 13 -17.89 18.66 -0.06
N SER A 14 -19.20 18.80 -0.28
CA SER A 14 -19.73 19.67 -1.35
C SER A 14 -19.53 21.15 -1.04
N GLU A 15 -19.47 21.55 0.23
CA GLU A 15 -19.14 22.92 0.64
C GLU A 15 -17.66 23.26 0.43
N LEU A 16 -16.78 22.24 0.42
CA LEU A 16 -15.35 22.37 0.17
C LEU A 16 -14.95 22.22 -1.30
N ASP A 17 -15.85 21.73 -2.16
CA ASP A 17 -15.68 21.61 -3.61
C ASP A 17 -15.82 23.01 -4.26
N GLU A 18 -14.70 23.72 -4.42
CA GLU A 18 -14.67 25.14 -4.81
C GLU A 18 -15.23 25.39 -6.22
N ASP A 19 -15.06 24.43 -7.14
CA ASP A 19 -15.53 24.54 -8.53
C ASP A 19 -16.85 23.78 -8.80
N SER A 20 -17.37 23.09 -7.80
CA SER A 20 -18.62 22.32 -7.83
C SER A 20 -18.62 21.24 -8.93
N ASP A 21 -17.46 20.67 -9.26
CA ASP A 21 -17.32 19.62 -10.28
C ASP A 21 -17.62 18.20 -9.74
N GLY A 22 -17.85 18.06 -8.43
CA GLY A 22 -18.12 16.81 -7.73
C GLY A 22 -16.85 16.01 -7.36
N PHE A 23 -15.69 16.65 -7.41
CA PHE A 23 -14.40 16.08 -7.03
C PHE A 23 -13.72 16.95 -5.98
N LEU A 24 -12.92 16.31 -5.12
CA LEU A 24 -12.06 16.99 -4.17
C LEU A 24 -10.61 16.98 -4.68
N GLN A 25 -10.01 18.16 -4.70
CA GLN A 25 -8.57 18.40 -4.83
C GLN A 25 -7.86 18.02 -3.51
N PRO A 26 -6.52 17.85 -3.54
CA PRO A 26 -5.77 17.46 -2.34
C PRO A 26 -5.99 18.39 -1.14
N HIS A 27 -5.95 19.71 -1.37
CA HIS A 27 -6.12 20.69 -0.30
C HIS A 27 -7.56 20.72 0.26
N GLU A 28 -8.58 20.46 -0.56
CA GLU A 28 -9.98 20.35 -0.14
C GLU A 28 -10.22 19.09 0.69
N MET A 29 -9.60 17.97 0.30
CA MET A 29 -9.61 16.73 1.09
C MET A 29 -8.91 16.91 2.44
N GLU A 30 -7.74 17.57 2.46
CA GLU A 30 -7.06 17.91 3.72
C GLU A 30 -7.91 18.84 4.59
N ALA A 31 -8.61 19.82 4.01
CA ALA A 31 -9.52 20.69 4.74
C ALA A 31 -10.70 19.92 5.34
N TYR A 32 -11.28 18.99 4.58
CA TYR A 32 -12.34 18.10 5.07
C TYR A 32 -11.88 17.28 6.27
N ILE A 33 -10.75 16.59 6.15
CA ILE A 33 -10.17 15.77 7.23
C ILE A 33 -9.86 16.65 8.45
N ARG A 34 -9.25 17.82 8.26
CA ARG A 34 -8.94 18.76 9.35
C ARG A 34 -10.20 19.20 10.10
N GLY A 35 -11.30 19.43 9.39
CA GLY A 35 -12.60 19.78 9.98
C GLY A 35 -13.22 18.66 10.82
N LEU A 36 -12.88 17.40 10.52
CA LEU A 36 -13.37 16.23 11.26
C LEU A 36 -12.58 15.97 12.56
N ILE A 37 -11.27 16.26 12.59
CA ILE A 37 -10.38 15.93 13.72
C ILE A 37 -10.97 16.27 15.10
N PRO A 38 -11.58 17.45 15.35
CA PRO A 38 -12.16 17.77 16.67
C PRO A 38 -13.26 16.81 17.15
N ASN A 39 -13.91 16.11 16.22
CA ASN A 39 -15.00 15.15 16.50
C ASN A 39 -14.52 13.69 16.51
N LEU A 40 -13.26 13.43 16.16
CA LEU A 40 -12.65 12.11 16.17
C LEU A 40 -11.93 11.91 17.50
N ALA A 41 -12.50 11.08 18.39
CA ALA A 41 -12.05 10.93 19.77
C ALA A 41 -10.54 10.57 19.85
N GLN A 42 -10.08 9.69 18.97
CA GLN A 42 -8.69 9.23 18.91
C GLN A 42 -7.70 10.27 18.34
N LEU A 43 -8.19 11.37 17.75
CA LEU A 43 -7.34 12.39 17.12
C LEU A 43 -7.43 13.76 17.79
N ARG A 44 -8.38 13.95 18.72
CA ARG A 44 -8.67 15.27 19.33
C ARG A 44 -7.46 15.88 20.05
N ASP A 45 -6.62 15.03 20.65
CA ASP A 45 -5.47 15.42 21.47
C ASP A 45 -4.15 15.42 20.67
N MET A 46 -4.23 15.29 19.34
CA MET A 46 -3.09 15.33 18.44
C MET A 46 -2.31 16.66 18.55
N PRO A 47 -0.97 16.64 18.61
CA PRO A 47 -0.18 17.87 18.63
C PRO A 47 -0.47 18.75 17.42
N THR A 48 -0.74 20.04 17.63
CA THR A 48 -1.08 21.00 16.55
C THR A 48 -0.04 21.02 15.43
N ALA A 49 1.24 20.84 15.76
CA ALA A 49 2.32 20.81 14.78
C ALA A 49 2.24 19.60 13.82
N PHE A 50 1.58 18.51 14.23
CA PHE A 50 1.45 17.29 13.43
C PHE A 50 0.18 17.26 12.56
N VAL A 51 -0.84 18.07 12.88
CA VAL A 51 -2.14 18.08 12.18
C VAL A 51 -1.99 18.20 10.66
N GLN A 52 -1.10 19.05 10.17
CA GLN A 52 -0.88 19.22 8.74
C GLN A 52 -0.31 17.94 8.10
N MET A 53 0.65 17.29 8.77
CA MET A 53 1.25 16.04 8.30
C MET A 53 0.20 14.92 8.30
N TYR A 54 -0.57 14.80 9.38
CA TYR A 54 -1.65 13.83 9.48
C TYR A 54 -2.67 13.98 8.34
N CYS A 55 -3.15 15.20 8.09
CA CYS A 55 -4.10 15.45 7.01
C CYS A 55 -3.54 15.03 5.64
N ARG A 56 -2.25 15.29 5.39
CA ARG A 56 -1.57 14.86 4.16
C ARG A 56 -1.52 13.33 4.02
N ILE A 57 -1.18 12.61 5.09
CA ILE A 57 -1.13 11.13 5.11
C ILE A 57 -2.53 10.55 4.87
N ALA A 58 -3.52 11.02 5.62
CA ALA A 58 -4.90 10.57 5.53
C ALA A 58 -5.50 10.89 4.14
N ALA A 59 -5.30 12.10 3.62
CA ALA A 59 -5.72 12.46 2.28
C ALA A 59 -5.09 11.53 1.24
N ARG A 60 -3.80 11.19 1.38
CA ARG A 60 -3.12 10.32 0.41
C ARG A 60 -3.78 8.94 0.30
N LYS A 61 -4.20 8.34 1.41
CA LYS A 61 -4.97 7.09 1.39
C LYS A 61 -6.27 7.23 0.58
N PHE A 62 -7.02 8.31 0.75
CA PHE A 62 -8.19 8.57 -0.10
C PHE A 62 -7.84 8.65 -1.57
N PHE A 63 -6.79 9.37 -1.97
CA PHE A 63 -6.40 9.47 -3.38
C PHE A 63 -5.92 8.13 -3.96
N PHE A 64 -5.22 7.32 -3.16
CA PHE A 64 -4.78 5.99 -3.57
C PHE A 64 -5.96 5.10 -4.00
N PHE A 65 -7.06 5.11 -3.23
CA PHE A 65 -8.24 4.28 -3.50
C PHE A 65 -9.31 4.94 -4.36
N CYS A 66 -9.51 6.25 -4.24
CA CYS A 66 -10.62 6.97 -4.89
C CYS A 66 -10.22 7.65 -6.21
N ASP A 67 -8.93 7.70 -6.55
CA ASP A 67 -8.40 8.21 -7.82
C ASP A 67 -7.50 7.17 -8.53
N PRO A 68 -8.06 6.03 -8.98
CA PRO A 68 -7.29 4.95 -9.60
C PRO A 68 -6.57 5.36 -10.89
N HIS A 69 -6.98 6.47 -11.52
CA HIS A 69 -6.35 7.02 -12.72
C HIS A 69 -5.33 8.11 -12.42
N ARG A 70 -5.07 8.44 -11.15
CA ARG A 70 -4.06 9.41 -10.69
C ARG A 70 -4.21 10.77 -11.39
N ARG A 71 -5.45 11.26 -11.49
CA ARG A 71 -5.78 12.57 -12.06
C ARG A 71 -5.56 13.72 -11.06
N GLY A 72 -5.27 13.40 -9.80
CA GLY A 72 -5.12 14.36 -8.71
C GLY A 72 -6.45 14.85 -8.16
N LYS A 73 -7.55 14.13 -8.38
CA LYS A 73 -8.88 14.50 -7.89
C LYS A 73 -9.74 13.31 -7.48
N ALA A 74 -10.33 13.35 -6.29
CA ALA A 74 -11.11 12.27 -5.71
C ALA A 74 -12.62 12.53 -5.89
N CYS A 75 -13.34 11.61 -6.55
CA CYS A 75 -14.78 11.78 -6.74
C CYS A 75 -15.53 11.65 -5.41
N ILE A 76 -16.31 12.67 -5.01
CA ILE A 76 -17.05 12.68 -3.74
C ILE A 76 -17.93 11.44 -3.59
N LYS A 77 -18.62 11.04 -4.66
CA LYS A 77 -19.46 9.82 -4.66
C LYS A 77 -18.64 8.55 -4.36
N LYS A 78 -17.41 8.46 -4.87
CA LYS A 78 -16.53 7.32 -4.58
C LYS A 78 -16.04 7.36 -3.13
N VAL A 79 -15.66 8.54 -2.63
CA VAL A 79 -15.23 8.73 -1.24
C VAL A 79 -16.34 8.30 -0.27
N LEU A 80 -17.58 8.73 -0.50
CA LEU A 80 -18.75 8.36 0.32
C LEU A 80 -19.06 6.86 0.34
N LEU A 81 -18.63 6.12 -0.68
CA LEU A 81 -18.83 4.68 -0.81
C LEU A 81 -17.56 3.87 -0.48
N SER A 82 -16.48 4.54 -0.09
CA SER A 82 -15.18 3.91 0.14
C SER A 82 -15.07 3.34 1.55
N ASN A 83 -14.34 2.23 1.67
CA ASN A 83 -13.91 1.72 2.98
C ASN A 83 -13.05 2.77 3.72
N CYS A 84 -12.33 3.63 3.00
CA CYS A 84 -11.54 4.70 3.60
C CYS A 84 -12.38 5.62 4.49
N LEU A 85 -13.56 6.04 4.02
CA LEU A 85 -14.44 6.88 4.83
C LEU A 85 -14.97 6.10 6.03
N GLN A 86 -15.33 4.83 5.86
CA GLN A 86 -15.78 4.00 6.97
C GLN A 86 -14.71 3.89 8.07
N GLU A 87 -13.48 3.55 7.69
CA GLU A 87 -12.33 3.39 8.58
C GLU A 87 -11.96 4.70 9.29
N LEU A 88 -12.02 5.84 8.60
CA LEU A 88 -11.84 7.16 9.24
C LEU A 88 -12.96 7.45 10.26
N MET A 89 -14.21 7.09 9.94
CA MET A 89 -15.34 7.31 10.83
C MET A 89 -15.32 6.39 12.05
N GLU A 90 -14.65 5.24 11.99
CA GLU A 90 -14.46 4.34 13.14
C GLU A 90 -13.67 5.01 14.28
N LEU A 91 -12.89 6.06 13.99
CA LEU A 91 -12.20 6.87 15.00
C LEU A 91 -13.14 7.75 15.86
N HIS A 92 -14.44 7.80 15.55
CA HIS A 92 -15.44 8.46 16.39
C HIS A 92 -15.77 7.67 17.68
N GLN A 93 -15.36 6.40 17.79
CA GLN A 93 -15.68 5.56 18.96
C GLN A 93 -15.28 6.26 20.27
N GLU A 94 -16.18 6.19 21.27
CA GLU A 94 -16.31 7.21 22.33
C GLU A 94 -15.17 7.22 23.38
N SER A 95 -14.29 6.21 23.41
CA SER A 95 -13.16 6.17 24.35
C SER A 95 -11.92 5.51 23.75
N GLU A 96 -10.79 6.22 23.79
CA GLU A 96 -9.45 5.69 23.50
C GLU A 96 -9.09 4.53 24.43
N GLU A 97 -9.68 4.50 25.64
CA GLU A 97 -9.51 3.45 26.65
C GLU A 97 -10.16 2.10 26.28
N GLU A 98 -11.11 2.08 25.33
CA GLU A 98 -11.76 0.85 24.85
C GLU A 98 -11.10 0.24 23.61
N VAL A 99 -10.13 0.95 23.01
CA VAL A 99 -9.43 0.49 21.80
C VAL A 99 -8.03 0.04 22.17
N THR A 100 -7.72 -1.22 21.87
CA THR A 100 -6.39 -1.79 22.10
C THR A 100 -5.34 -1.18 21.17
N ASP A 101 -4.07 -1.19 21.59
CA ASP A 101 -2.95 -0.75 20.74
C ASP A 101 -2.91 -1.51 19.40
N THR A 102 -3.35 -2.78 19.40
CA THR A 102 -3.46 -3.62 18.20
C THR A 102 -4.51 -3.08 17.24
N GLU A 103 -5.73 -2.79 17.72
CA GLU A 103 -6.79 -2.22 16.88
C GLU A 103 -6.42 -0.83 16.32
N GLN A 104 -5.69 -0.03 17.10
CA GLN A 104 -5.16 1.24 16.59
C GLN A 104 -4.11 1.03 15.49
N ALA A 105 -3.26 0.01 15.61
CA ALA A 105 -2.24 -0.30 14.61
C ALA A 105 -2.83 -0.85 13.30
N GLU A 106 -4.02 -1.46 13.35
CA GLU A 106 -4.74 -1.95 12.17
C GLU A 106 -5.44 -0.83 11.37
N ASN A 107 -5.93 0.21 12.06
CA ASN A 107 -6.56 1.35 11.40
C ASN A 107 -5.49 2.34 10.89
N TRP A 108 -5.38 2.51 9.57
CA TRP A 108 -4.39 3.40 8.96
C TRP A 108 -4.62 4.88 9.25
N PHE A 109 -5.87 5.27 9.55
CA PHE A 109 -6.21 6.64 9.92
C PHE A 109 -5.93 6.94 11.41
N SER A 110 -5.52 5.96 12.21
CA SER A 110 -5.14 6.22 13.60
C SER A 110 -3.91 7.13 13.68
N LEU A 111 -3.75 7.84 14.79
CA LEU A 111 -2.55 8.64 15.05
C LEU A 111 -1.31 7.77 15.08
N THR A 112 -1.40 6.58 15.69
CA THR A 112 -0.35 5.57 15.79
C THR A 112 0.15 5.13 14.42
N SER A 113 -0.75 4.83 13.49
CA SER A 113 -0.40 4.48 12.11
C SER A 113 0.29 5.64 11.38
N ALA A 114 -0.25 6.86 11.50
CA ALA A 114 0.36 8.04 10.88
C ALA A 114 1.78 8.31 11.40
N GLN A 115 2.00 8.17 12.71
CA GLN A 115 3.33 8.30 13.33
C GLN A 115 4.28 7.21 12.87
N ARG A 116 3.85 5.94 12.88
CA ARG A 116 4.63 4.79 12.38
C ARG A 116 5.16 5.04 10.98
N ILE A 117 4.32 5.53 10.07
CA ILE A 117 4.72 5.80 8.67
C ILE A 117 5.78 6.92 8.59
N CYS A 118 5.62 7.98 9.38
CA CYS A 118 6.63 9.03 9.48
C CYS A 118 7.95 8.50 10.03
N ASP A 119 7.90 7.72 11.11
CA ASP A 119 9.08 7.14 11.74
C ASP A 119 9.80 6.18 10.78
N MET A 120 9.05 5.38 10.00
CA MET A 120 9.61 4.54 8.95
C MET A 120 10.35 5.35 7.89
N PHE A 121 9.76 6.45 7.41
CA PHE A 121 10.42 7.31 6.42
C PHE A 121 11.69 7.96 6.99
N LEU A 122 11.62 8.53 8.20
CA LEU A 122 12.75 9.18 8.86
C LEU A 122 13.87 8.19 9.21
N ALA A 123 13.53 6.94 9.53
CA ALA A 123 14.52 5.90 9.79
C ALA A 123 15.28 5.50 8.51
N LEU A 124 14.66 5.63 7.33
CA LEU A 124 15.28 5.32 6.05
C LEU A 124 16.10 6.50 5.49
N ASP A 125 15.63 7.74 5.66
CA ASP A 125 16.31 8.97 5.20
C ASP A 125 17.56 9.28 6.06
N LYS A 126 18.69 8.63 5.73
CA LYS A 126 19.92 8.67 6.55
C LYS A 126 20.64 10.00 6.43
N ASP A 127 20.56 10.62 5.26
CA ASP A 127 21.20 11.92 5.00
C ASP A 127 20.30 13.12 5.35
N THR A 128 19.05 12.85 5.75
CA THR A 128 18.04 13.82 6.19
C THR A 128 17.70 14.86 5.12
N ASN A 129 17.77 14.47 3.85
CA ASN A 129 17.50 15.37 2.72
C ASN A 129 16.00 15.52 2.40
N GLY A 130 15.13 14.73 3.06
CA GLY A 130 13.68 14.76 2.89
C GLY A 130 13.17 13.89 1.73
N THR A 131 14.01 13.05 1.14
CA THR A 131 13.71 12.09 0.09
C THR A 131 14.50 10.79 0.29
N LEU A 132 14.05 9.70 -0.31
CA LEU A 132 14.73 8.41 -0.21
C LEU A 132 15.40 8.03 -1.52
N SER A 133 16.68 7.72 -1.41
CA SER A 133 17.44 7.08 -2.47
C SER A 133 17.08 5.60 -2.56
N LYS A 134 17.45 4.96 -3.67
CA LYS A 134 17.33 3.49 -3.82
C LYS A 134 18.06 2.73 -2.73
N GLN A 135 19.22 3.24 -2.32
CA GLN A 135 20.05 2.56 -1.32
C GLN A 135 19.42 2.60 0.06
N GLU A 136 18.73 3.69 0.39
CA GLU A 136 17.97 3.82 1.63
C GLU A 136 16.73 2.95 1.60
N LEU A 137 15.95 2.96 0.51
CA LEU A 137 14.73 2.14 0.42
C LEU A 137 15.03 0.63 0.48
N LYS A 138 16.24 0.19 0.10
CA LYS A 138 16.67 -1.22 0.28
C LYS A 138 16.69 -1.68 1.74
N GLU A 139 16.73 -0.77 2.72
CA GLU A 139 16.65 -1.13 4.15
C GLU A 139 15.20 -1.29 4.63
N TYR A 140 14.20 -0.96 3.80
CA TYR A 140 12.79 -1.14 4.15
C TYR A 140 12.49 -2.61 4.50
N ALA A 141 11.75 -2.81 5.60
CA ALA A 141 11.38 -4.14 6.11
C ALA A 141 12.60 -5.07 6.27
N ASP A 142 13.72 -4.55 6.81
CA ASP A 142 14.98 -5.27 6.98
C ASP A 142 15.57 -5.82 5.67
N GLY A 143 15.24 -5.15 4.55
CA GLY A 143 15.74 -5.50 3.22
C GLY A 143 15.23 -6.82 2.67
N THR A 144 14.00 -7.21 2.99
CA THR A 144 13.40 -8.46 2.47
C THR A 144 12.92 -8.33 1.03
N LEU A 145 12.62 -7.11 0.61
CA LEU A 145 12.26 -6.79 -0.77
C LEU A 145 13.44 -7.01 -1.72
N THR A 146 13.16 -7.58 -2.89
CA THR A 146 14.18 -7.85 -3.92
C THR A 146 14.74 -6.58 -4.55
N GLU A 147 16.00 -6.64 -4.98
CA GLU A 147 16.66 -5.51 -5.64
C GLU A 147 15.93 -5.13 -6.95
N ILE A 148 15.54 -6.13 -7.77
CA ILE A 148 14.77 -5.87 -8.98
C ILE A 148 13.46 -5.15 -8.68
N PHE A 149 12.74 -5.48 -7.60
CA PHE A 149 11.52 -4.78 -7.24
C PHE A 149 11.78 -3.32 -6.86
N ILE A 150 12.79 -3.05 -6.03
CA ILE A 150 13.17 -1.67 -5.65
C ILE A 150 13.56 -0.85 -6.89
N GLU A 151 14.36 -1.42 -7.80
CA GLU A 151 14.70 -0.78 -9.07
C GLU A 151 13.45 -0.39 -9.88
N ARG A 152 12.50 -1.32 -10.01
CA ARG A 152 11.25 -1.12 -10.73
C ARG A 152 10.32 -0.10 -10.07
N VAL A 153 10.27 -0.03 -8.73
CA VAL A 153 9.52 1.01 -8.00
C VAL A 153 10.02 2.40 -8.40
N PHE A 154 11.33 2.61 -8.44
CA PHE A 154 11.89 3.89 -8.87
C PHE A 154 11.65 4.17 -10.35
N ASP A 155 11.65 3.14 -11.19
CA ASP A 155 11.39 3.31 -12.61
C ASP A 155 9.94 3.69 -12.93
N GLU A 156 8.98 3.10 -12.23
CA GLU A 156 7.55 3.22 -12.53
C GLU A 156 6.86 4.32 -11.72
N HIS A 157 7.26 4.53 -10.47
CA HIS A 157 6.51 5.35 -9.52
C HIS A 157 7.26 6.60 -9.04
N VAL A 158 8.59 6.62 -9.16
CA VAL A 158 9.40 7.78 -8.77
C VAL A 158 9.69 8.66 -9.98
N ARG A 159 9.25 9.92 -9.91
CA ARG A 159 9.45 10.91 -10.98
C ARG A 159 10.92 11.33 -11.02
N ARG A 160 11.45 11.53 -12.24
CA ARG A 160 12.76 12.17 -12.41
C ARG A 160 12.66 13.64 -11.98
N SER A 161 13.51 14.07 -11.05
CA SER A 161 13.66 15.50 -10.75
C SER A 161 14.09 16.22 -12.02
N LYS A 162 13.40 17.31 -12.37
CA LYS A 162 13.79 18.21 -13.48
C LYS A 162 14.80 19.27 -13.03
N VAL A 163 15.05 19.38 -11.73
CA VAL A 163 15.82 20.48 -11.13
C VAL A 163 17.06 19.87 -10.46
N GLY A 164 18.21 20.07 -11.11
CA GLY A 164 19.49 19.48 -10.71
C GLY A 164 19.95 18.45 -11.73
N GLY A 165 21.10 18.68 -12.36
CA GLY A 165 21.69 17.79 -13.37
C GLY A 165 22.17 16.44 -12.84
N GLY A 166 21.56 15.93 -11.76
CA GLY A 166 21.78 14.60 -11.23
C GLY A 166 20.85 13.59 -11.92
N ASN A 167 21.41 12.44 -12.29
CA ASN A 167 20.65 11.32 -12.87
C ASN A 167 19.91 10.48 -11.81
N SER A 168 19.95 10.84 -10.51
CA SER A 168 19.28 10.08 -9.46
C SER A 168 17.79 10.43 -9.40
N ARG A 169 16.97 9.38 -9.37
CA ARG A 169 15.57 9.48 -8.98
C ARG A 169 15.53 9.39 -7.46
N GLU A 170 14.90 10.35 -6.81
CA GLU A 170 14.72 10.38 -5.36
C GLU A 170 13.23 10.25 -5.05
N MET A 171 12.87 9.38 -4.10
CA MET A 171 11.49 9.13 -3.69
C MET A 171 11.07 10.15 -2.64
N ASP A 172 10.10 11.01 -2.97
CA ASP A 172 9.51 11.92 -1.99
C ASP A 172 8.54 11.19 -1.04
N PHE A 173 8.16 11.88 0.04
CA PHE A 173 7.26 11.32 1.05
C PHE A 173 5.92 10.85 0.47
N GLU A 174 5.36 11.54 -0.54
CA GLU A 174 4.10 11.11 -1.18
C GLU A 174 4.24 9.82 -1.98
N SER A 175 5.36 9.67 -2.69
CA SER A 175 5.68 8.45 -3.42
C SER A 175 5.94 7.30 -2.44
N PHE A 176 6.55 7.57 -1.29
CA PHE A 176 6.71 6.61 -0.21
C PHE A 176 5.36 6.18 0.38
N LEU A 177 4.42 7.10 0.60
CA LEU A 177 3.07 6.75 1.06
C LEU A 177 2.36 5.81 0.08
N ASP A 178 2.43 6.07 -1.23
CA ASP A 178 1.87 5.17 -2.24
C ASP A 178 2.52 3.79 -2.22
N PHE A 179 3.85 3.75 -1.99
CA PHE A 179 4.62 2.52 -1.89
C PHE A 179 4.16 1.67 -0.69
N VAL A 180 4.04 2.27 0.51
CA VAL A 180 3.58 1.53 1.70
C VAL A 180 2.13 1.12 1.53
N LEU A 181 1.25 2.00 1.04
CA LEU A 181 -0.16 1.67 0.79
C LEU A 181 -0.30 0.49 -0.18
N ALA A 182 0.51 0.42 -1.24
CA ALA A 182 0.48 -0.69 -2.17
C ALA A 182 0.94 -2.02 -1.54
N LEU A 183 1.97 -1.98 -0.70
CA LEU A 183 2.48 -3.16 -0.01
C LEU A 183 1.55 -3.65 1.10
N GLU A 184 0.84 -2.76 1.79
CA GLU A 184 -0.11 -3.17 2.83
C GLU A 184 -1.48 -3.58 2.26
N ASN A 185 -1.78 -3.26 0.99
CA ASN A 185 -3.08 -3.51 0.36
C ASN A 185 -2.96 -4.31 -0.95
N LYS A 186 -2.09 -5.32 -0.99
CA LYS A 186 -1.76 -6.12 -2.20
C LYS A 186 -2.97 -6.83 -2.82
N ASP A 187 -3.99 -7.11 -2.01
CA ASP A 187 -5.23 -7.78 -2.44
C ASP A 187 -6.28 -6.83 -3.00
N THR A 188 -6.05 -5.53 -2.90
CA THR A 188 -6.93 -4.51 -3.50
C THR A 188 -6.58 -4.28 -4.97
N PRO A 189 -7.54 -3.89 -5.82
CA PRO A 189 -7.25 -3.55 -7.21
C PRO A 189 -6.17 -2.47 -7.35
N GLU A 190 -6.17 -1.47 -6.48
CA GLU A 190 -5.25 -0.34 -6.50
C GLU A 190 -3.82 -0.75 -6.10
N GLY A 191 -3.68 -1.52 -5.01
CA GLY A 191 -2.40 -2.07 -4.58
C GLY A 191 -1.81 -3.03 -5.62
N LEU A 192 -2.62 -3.97 -6.11
CA LEU A 192 -2.15 -4.91 -7.12
C LEU A 192 -1.79 -4.24 -8.45
N THR A 193 -2.54 -3.20 -8.86
CA THR A 193 -2.22 -2.41 -10.05
C THR A 193 -0.89 -1.67 -9.90
N TYR A 194 -0.60 -1.13 -8.70
CA TYR A 194 0.69 -0.50 -8.41
C TYR A 194 1.83 -1.50 -8.56
N LEU A 195 1.69 -2.68 -7.93
CA LEU A 195 2.72 -3.73 -7.95
C LEU A 195 2.92 -4.31 -9.35
N PHE A 196 1.84 -4.52 -10.11
CA PHE A 196 1.91 -5.09 -11.45
C PHE A 196 2.76 -4.25 -12.41
N ARG A 197 2.75 -2.92 -12.28
CA ARG A 197 3.64 -2.06 -13.09
C ARG A 197 5.10 -2.37 -12.82
N CYS A 198 5.45 -2.65 -11.56
CA CYS A 198 6.81 -3.06 -11.20
C CYS A 198 7.14 -4.45 -11.77
N LEU A 199 6.19 -5.40 -11.70
CA LEU A 199 6.36 -6.77 -12.20
C LEU A 199 6.48 -6.85 -13.73
N ASP A 200 5.79 -5.97 -14.47
CA ASP A 200 5.86 -5.91 -15.93
C ASP A 200 7.18 -5.27 -16.38
N LEU A 201 8.26 -6.05 -16.32
CA LEU A 201 9.63 -5.64 -16.60
C LEU A 201 9.80 -4.99 -17.98
N ASN A 202 8.93 -5.32 -18.93
CA ASN A 202 9.01 -4.90 -20.32
C ASN A 202 7.90 -3.90 -20.71
N GLY A 203 7.01 -3.52 -19.80
CA GLY A 203 5.90 -2.59 -20.05
C GLY A 203 4.91 -3.09 -21.13
N ARG A 204 4.71 -4.41 -21.24
CA ARG A 204 3.88 -5.03 -22.29
C ARG A 204 2.41 -5.19 -21.90
N GLY A 205 2.09 -5.00 -20.63
CA GLY A 205 0.79 -5.29 -20.02
C GLY A 205 0.61 -6.75 -19.60
N PHE A 206 1.66 -7.57 -19.63
CA PHE A 206 1.61 -8.98 -19.23
C PHE A 206 2.99 -9.53 -18.84
N LEU A 207 2.96 -10.53 -17.95
CA LEU A 207 4.12 -11.32 -17.51
C LEU A 207 4.20 -12.61 -18.32
N THR A 208 5.42 -12.99 -18.67
CA THR A 208 5.77 -14.25 -19.32
C THR A 208 6.54 -15.14 -18.36
N THR A 209 6.72 -16.42 -18.72
CA THR A 209 7.60 -17.36 -18.02
C THR A 209 8.99 -16.78 -17.72
N ALA A 210 9.57 -16.02 -18.66
CA ALA A 210 10.88 -15.41 -18.47
C ALA A 210 10.87 -14.25 -17.45
N ASP A 211 9.79 -13.47 -17.39
CA ASP A 211 9.64 -12.39 -16.41
C ASP A 211 9.51 -12.97 -15.00
N ILE A 212 8.63 -13.97 -14.81
CA ILE A 212 8.44 -14.65 -13.51
C ILE A 212 9.72 -15.34 -13.05
N HIS A 213 10.42 -16.05 -13.94
CA HIS A 213 11.71 -16.67 -13.61
C HIS A 213 12.74 -15.62 -13.15
N THR A 214 12.80 -14.46 -13.82
CA THR A 214 13.75 -13.40 -13.50
C THR A 214 13.45 -12.74 -12.16
N LEU A 215 12.17 -12.44 -11.89
CA LEU A 215 11.71 -11.90 -10.61
C LEU A 215 11.97 -12.89 -9.46
N PHE A 216 11.57 -14.15 -9.64
CA PHE A 216 11.69 -15.16 -8.61
C PHE A 216 13.14 -15.56 -8.32
N ARG A 217 14.04 -15.50 -9.31
CA ARG A 217 15.47 -15.75 -9.08
C ARG A 217 16.05 -14.81 -8.01
N ASP A 218 15.63 -13.56 -7.96
CA ASP A 218 16.11 -12.60 -6.95
C ASP A 218 15.51 -12.91 -5.56
N VAL A 219 14.27 -13.40 -5.51
CA VAL A 219 13.66 -13.92 -4.26
C VAL A 219 14.41 -15.16 -3.79
N HIS A 220 14.69 -16.10 -4.69
CA HIS A 220 15.46 -17.31 -4.44
C HIS A 220 16.86 -17.01 -3.89
N GLN A 221 17.55 -16.01 -4.44
CA GLN A 221 18.86 -15.60 -3.92
C GLN A 221 18.78 -15.20 -2.44
N LYS A 222 17.80 -14.36 -2.07
CA LYS A 222 17.56 -13.97 -0.67
C LYS A 222 17.14 -15.15 0.20
N TRP A 223 16.35 -16.08 -0.35
CA TRP A 223 15.91 -17.30 0.33
C TRP A 223 17.11 -18.15 0.77
N ILE A 224 18.06 -18.39 -0.13
CA ILE A 224 19.30 -19.13 0.15
C ILE A 224 20.23 -18.36 1.10
N GLU A 225 20.36 -17.04 0.95
CA GLU A 225 21.12 -16.19 1.87
C GLU A 225 20.56 -16.23 3.30
N GLY A 226 19.24 -16.41 3.44
CA GLY A 226 18.56 -16.65 4.71
C GLY A 226 18.81 -18.05 5.31
N GLY A 227 19.55 -18.92 4.62
CA GLY A 227 19.88 -20.27 5.08
C GLY A 227 18.78 -21.31 4.87
N ASN A 228 17.80 -21.03 4.01
CA ASN A 228 16.74 -21.96 3.68
C ASN A 228 17.21 -23.03 2.68
N TYR A 229 16.36 -24.03 2.44
CA TYR A 229 16.63 -25.15 1.54
C TYR A 229 16.55 -24.75 0.06
N GLU A 230 17.19 -25.53 -0.82
CA GLU A 230 17.18 -25.29 -2.27
C GLU A 230 15.78 -25.56 -2.87
N LEU A 231 15.29 -24.64 -3.70
CA LEU A 231 13.99 -24.75 -4.37
C LEU A 231 14.15 -25.06 -5.86
N CYS A 232 13.17 -25.77 -6.42
CA CYS A 232 13.02 -25.86 -7.86
C CYS A 232 12.25 -24.64 -8.37
N ILE A 233 12.94 -23.71 -9.03
CA ILE A 233 12.32 -22.47 -9.56
C ILE A 233 11.21 -22.80 -10.57
N GLU A 234 11.39 -23.86 -11.36
CA GLU A 234 10.39 -24.32 -12.32
C GLU A 234 9.10 -24.78 -11.65
N ASP A 235 9.17 -25.43 -10.48
CA ASP A 235 7.99 -25.89 -9.75
C ASP A 235 7.21 -24.69 -9.17
N VAL A 236 7.91 -23.71 -8.58
CA VAL A 236 7.27 -22.48 -8.09
C VAL A 236 6.64 -21.68 -9.23
N ARG A 237 7.31 -21.63 -10.39
CA ARG A 237 6.72 -21.03 -11.59
C ARG A 237 5.42 -21.76 -11.95
N ASP A 238 5.43 -23.09 -12.04
CA ASP A 238 4.25 -23.85 -12.44
C ASP A 238 3.11 -23.68 -11.42
N GLU A 239 3.41 -23.61 -10.12
CA GLU A 239 2.46 -23.27 -9.06
C GLU A 239 1.83 -21.88 -9.28
N ILE A 240 2.61 -20.85 -9.63
CA ILE A 240 2.06 -19.52 -9.95
C ILE A 240 1.09 -19.60 -11.14
N TRP A 241 1.40 -20.39 -12.18
CA TRP A 241 0.47 -20.58 -13.31
C TRP A 241 -0.82 -21.27 -12.88
N ASP A 242 -0.72 -22.26 -12.00
CA ASP A 242 -1.88 -22.98 -11.44
C ASP A 242 -2.71 -22.11 -10.50
N MET A 243 -2.11 -21.17 -9.78
CA MET A 243 -2.81 -20.19 -8.95
C MET A 243 -3.59 -19.19 -9.82
N VAL A 244 -2.97 -18.69 -10.89
CA VAL A 244 -3.54 -17.62 -11.72
C VAL A 244 -4.54 -18.14 -12.75
N LYS A 245 -4.26 -19.30 -13.38
CA LYS A 245 -5.03 -19.88 -14.49
C LYS A 245 -5.35 -18.84 -15.58
N PRO A 246 -4.31 -18.25 -16.19
CA PRO A 246 -4.49 -17.13 -17.11
C PRO A 246 -5.33 -17.51 -18.33
N ALA A 247 -6.04 -16.53 -18.89
CA ALA A 247 -6.83 -16.74 -20.10
C ALA A 247 -5.96 -17.10 -21.32
N ASP A 248 -4.74 -16.55 -21.41
CA ASP A 248 -3.70 -16.95 -22.37
C ASP A 248 -2.66 -17.82 -21.64
N PRO A 249 -2.44 -19.10 -22.03
CA PRO A 249 -1.49 -19.98 -21.37
C PRO A 249 -0.04 -19.45 -21.30
N LEU A 250 0.32 -18.50 -22.17
CA LEU A 250 1.68 -17.97 -22.25
C LEU A 250 1.87 -16.63 -21.52
N ARG A 251 0.79 -16.04 -20.98
CA ARG A 251 0.81 -14.66 -20.47
C ARG A 251 -0.12 -14.47 -19.28
N ILE A 252 0.41 -13.86 -18.22
CA ILE A 252 -0.38 -13.40 -17.07
C ILE A 252 -0.56 -11.89 -17.18
N SER A 253 -1.79 -11.43 -17.39
CA SER A 253 -2.13 -10.00 -17.38
C SER A 253 -2.55 -9.53 -15.98
N LEU A 254 -2.62 -8.21 -15.80
CA LEU A 254 -3.23 -7.63 -14.59
C LEU A 254 -4.67 -8.12 -14.39
N SER A 255 -5.44 -8.29 -15.48
CA SER A 255 -6.81 -8.78 -15.39
C SER A 255 -6.86 -10.20 -14.83
N ASP A 256 -5.90 -11.06 -15.21
CA ASP A 256 -5.83 -12.43 -14.69
C ASP A 256 -5.56 -12.41 -13.17
N LEU A 257 -4.57 -11.63 -12.73
CA LEU A 257 -4.22 -11.49 -11.30
C LEU A 257 -5.35 -10.90 -10.46
N LEU A 258 -6.10 -9.92 -10.99
CA LEU A 258 -7.27 -9.37 -10.30
C LEU A 258 -8.42 -10.39 -10.19
N SER A 259 -8.55 -11.29 -11.18
CA SER A 259 -9.65 -12.26 -11.24
C SER A 259 -9.39 -13.55 -10.45
N CYS A 260 -8.13 -13.94 -10.25
CA CYS A 260 -7.77 -15.21 -9.64
C CYS A 260 -7.91 -15.23 -8.11
N LYS A 261 -8.14 -14.07 -7.47
CA LYS A 261 -8.22 -13.88 -6.01
C LYS A 261 -6.95 -14.26 -5.23
N GLN A 262 -5.87 -14.54 -5.94
CA GLN A 262 -4.54 -14.86 -5.40
C GLN A 262 -3.48 -13.87 -5.91
N GLY A 263 -3.92 -12.77 -6.53
CA GLY A 263 -3.03 -11.79 -7.15
C GLY A 263 -2.07 -11.13 -6.15
N GLY A 264 -2.55 -10.80 -4.94
CA GLY A 264 -1.71 -10.26 -3.87
C GLY A 264 -0.66 -11.26 -3.40
N THR A 265 -1.04 -12.53 -3.21
CA THR A 265 -0.11 -13.63 -2.89
C THR A 265 0.96 -13.77 -3.97
N VAL A 266 0.58 -13.87 -5.24
CA VAL A 266 1.52 -13.99 -6.37
C VAL A 266 2.45 -12.79 -6.45
N ALA A 267 1.93 -11.57 -6.30
CA ALA A 267 2.76 -10.38 -6.28
C ALA A 267 3.75 -10.41 -5.10
N SER A 268 3.30 -10.83 -3.92
CA SER A 268 4.14 -10.96 -2.72
C SER A 268 5.27 -11.98 -2.92
N MET A 269 4.98 -13.15 -3.48
CA MET A 269 5.97 -14.19 -3.81
C MET A 269 7.05 -13.71 -4.77
N LEU A 270 6.74 -12.75 -5.65
CA LEU A 270 7.66 -12.26 -6.69
C LEU A 270 8.50 -11.06 -6.27
N ILE A 271 8.15 -10.38 -5.16
CA ILE A 271 8.83 -9.14 -4.75
C ILE A 271 9.53 -9.24 -3.40
N ASP A 272 9.12 -10.15 -2.52
CA ASP A 272 9.51 -10.20 -1.11
C ASP A 272 9.80 -11.63 -0.65
N VAL A 273 10.99 -11.86 -0.08
CA VAL A 273 11.35 -13.18 0.47
C VAL A 273 10.48 -13.57 1.66
N ARG A 274 10.02 -12.61 2.48
CA ARG A 274 9.03 -12.91 3.55
C ARG A 274 7.68 -13.28 2.96
N GLY A 275 7.30 -12.60 1.88
CA GLY A 275 6.09 -12.90 1.13
C GLY A 275 6.08 -14.33 0.58
N PHE A 276 7.21 -14.77 0.01
CA PHE A 276 7.36 -16.16 -0.43
C PHE A 276 7.40 -17.14 0.75
N TRP A 277 8.13 -16.83 1.82
CA TRP A 277 8.20 -17.68 3.02
C TRP A 277 6.82 -17.97 3.63
N ALA A 278 5.98 -16.95 3.74
CA ALA A 278 4.61 -17.09 4.24
C ALA A 278 3.77 -18.02 3.35
N HIS A 279 3.94 -17.94 2.03
CA HIS A 279 3.26 -18.83 1.09
C HIS A 279 3.77 -20.27 1.19
N ASP A 280 5.08 -20.47 1.29
CA ASP A 280 5.71 -21.79 1.41
C ASP A 280 5.31 -22.50 2.73
N ASN A 281 5.15 -21.73 3.81
CA ASN A 281 4.80 -22.24 5.14
C ASN A 281 3.30 -22.15 5.48
N ARG A 282 2.45 -21.83 4.50
CA ARG A 282 1.02 -21.57 4.69
C ARG A 282 0.28 -22.70 5.42
N GLU A 283 0.63 -23.96 5.18
CA GLU A 283 -0.05 -25.10 5.80
C GLU A 283 0.27 -25.21 7.29
N ASN A 284 1.50 -24.86 7.70
CA ASN A 284 1.89 -24.84 9.11
C ASN A 284 1.24 -23.67 9.85
N LEU A 285 1.22 -22.49 9.23
CA LEU A 285 0.61 -21.29 9.81
C LEU A 285 -0.90 -21.50 10.06
N LEU A 286 -1.60 -22.16 9.13
CA LEU A 286 -3.02 -22.48 9.30
C LEU A 286 -3.27 -23.44 10.48
N GLN A 287 -2.37 -24.41 10.71
CA GLN A 287 -2.48 -25.31 11.87
C GLN A 287 -2.26 -24.58 13.18
N GLU A 288 -1.27 -23.68 13.24
CA GLU A 288 -0.99 -22.87 14.43
C GLU A 288 -2.17 -21.93 14.79
N GLU A 289 -2.83 -21.35 13.78
CA GLU A 289 -4.03 -20.53 13.97
C GLU A 289 -5.22 -21.37 14.49
N GLU A 290 -5.43 -22.57 13.94
CA GLU A 290 -6.49 -23.48 14.40
C GLU A 290 -6.28 -23.91 15.86
N GLU A 291 -5.04 -24.25 16.24
CA GLU A 291 -4.69 -24.61 17.63
C GLU A 291 -4.90 -23.45 18.61
N GLN A 292 -4.54 -22.22 18.23
CA GLN A 292 -4.75 -21.04 19.09
C GLN A 292 -6.23 -20.72 19.31
N VAL A 293 -7.08 -20.97 18.32
CA VAL A 293 -8.54 -20.79 18.44
C VAL A 293 -9.17 -21.88 19.32
N GLU A 294 -8.64 -23.11 19.31
CA GLU A 294 -9.11 -24.17 20.20
C GLU A 294 -8.71 -23.95 21.67
N GLU A 295 -7.62 -23.23 21.94
CA GLU A 295 -7.15 -22.92 23.29
C GLU A 295 -7.75 -21.65 23.92
N ALA A 296 -8.44 -20.80 23.14
CA ALA A 296 -9.04 -19.53 23.58
C ALA A 296 -10.53 -19.65 24.02
#